data_AF-A0A925ELZ1-F1
#
_entry.id   AF-A0A925ELZ1-F1
#
_cell.length_a   1.000
_cell.length_b   1.000
_cell.length_c   1.000
_cell.angle_alpha   90.00
_cell.angle_beta   90.00
_cell.angle_gamma   90.00
#
_symmetry.space_group_name_H-M   'P 1'
#
loop_
_entity.id
_entity.type
_entity.pdbx_description
1 polymer ?
#
loop_
_entity_poly.entity_id
_entity_poly.type
_entity_poly.pdbx_seq_one_letter_code
_entity_poly.pdbx_strand_id
1 'polypeptide(L)'
;MQIGIALLLGLVLSAGSVPAKSGRRTEFRLPQTRARPLLEAERLYLGMRDIEFNNYTRTQGWDVLDQEERPRRGSASTLLLQPGGEALNTEDGAIIFAQGVFVRPFFEKTRLVGMQLTPNFGEGGISLRQFQLLARAWFPDDRLVMRYQILPEDSSQKIVEAVIGRIPEAFRDLIGKTPIPFHPLVLNP
;
A
#
# COMPACT_ATOMS: atom_id res chain seq x y z
N MET A 1 -5.56 -57.02 47.11
CA MET A 1 -4.33 -56.18 47.13
C MET A 1 -3.80 -56.11 45.70
N GLN A 2 -3.28 -54.95 45.32
CA GLN A 2 -2.80 -54.48 44.00
C GLN A 2 -2.15 -55.60 43.13
N ILE A 3 -2.15 -55.57 41.80
CA ILE A 3 -1.63 -54.50 40.92
C ILE A 3 -2.29 -54.63 39.54
N GLY A 4 -2.79 -53.52 39.00
CA GLY A 4 -3.22 -53.40 37.61
C GLY A 4 -2.02 -53.33 36.67
N ILE A 5 -2.09 -54.07 35.57
CA ILE A 5 -1.17 -53.92 34.44
C ILE A 5 -2.01 -53.40 33.27
N ALA A 6 -1.88 -52.10 33.04
CA ALA A 6 -2.42 -51.43 31.87
C ALA A 6 -1.62 -51.85 30.63
N LEU A 7 -2.28 -52.53 29.70
CA LEU A 7 -1.71 -52.85 28.40
C LEU A 7 -1.84 -51.62 27.49
N LEU A 8 -0.75 -50.86 27.37
CA LEU A 8 -0.59 -49.77 26.41
C LEU A 8 -0.45 -50.36 24.99
N LEU A 9 -1.53 -50.36 24.22
CA LEU A 9 -1.48 -50.47 22.77
C LEU A 9 -1.23 -49.07 22.20
N GLY A 10 0.04 -48.74 22.01
CA GLY A 10 0.48 -47.55 21.30
C GLY A 10 0.09 -47.64 19.82
N LEU A 11 -0.91 -46.85 19.42
CA LEU A 11 -1.12 -46.52 18.01
C LEU A 11 0.12 -45.77 17.51
N VAL A 12 0.81 -46.37 16.54
CA VAL A 12 1.78 -45.68 15.70
C VAL A 12 0.98 -44.68 14.85
N LEU A 13 0.93 -43.43 15.30
CA LEU A 13 0.52 -42.31 14.47
C LEU A 13 1.52 -42.21 13.33
N SER A 14 1.09 -42.63 12.14
CA SER A 14 1.80 -42.41 10.90
C SER A 14 2.10 -40.91 10.79
N ALA A 15 3.38 -40.57 10.75
CA ALA A 15 3.83 -39.21 10.53
C ALA A 15 3.28 -38.75 9.17
N GLY A 16 2.21 -37.96 9.21
CA GLY A 16 1.73 -37.24 8.06
C GLY A 16 2.89 -36.39 7.57
N SER A 17 3.44 -36.75 6.41
CA SER A 17 4.37 -35.93 5.68
C SER A 17 3.68 -34.61 5.42
N VAL A 18 4.07 -33.58 6.17
CA VAL A 18 3.76 -32.20 5.83
C VAL A 18 4.31 -32.01 4.42
N PRO A 19 3.48 -31.73 3.39
CA PRO A 19 4.03 -31.35 2.12
C PRO A 19 4.77 -30.03 2.37
N ALA A 20 6.10 -30.10 2.34
CA ALA A 20 6.94 -28.92 2.29
C ALA A 20 6.44 -28.10 1.12
N LYS A 21 5.74 -26.99 1.41
CA LYS A 21 5.31 -26.03 0.41
C LYS A 21 6.59 -25.36 -0.07
N SER A 22 7.21 -26.03 -1.03
CA SER A 22 8.39 -25.62 -1.76
C SER A 22 8.26 -24.14 -2.07
N GLY A 23 9.15 -23.37 -1.42
CA GLY A 23 9.28 -21.94 -1.57
C GLY A 23 9.80 -21.59 -2.95
N ARG A 24 9.00 -21.87 -3.99
CA ARG A 24 9.21 -21.27 -5.30
C ARG A 24 8.76 -19.82 -5.19
N ARG A 25 9.68 -18.97 -4.73
CA ARG A 25 9.62 -17.53 -5.02
C ARG A 25 9.55 -17.44 -6.53
N THR A 26 8.37 -17.16 -7.05
CA THR A 26 8.23 -16.68 -8.43
C THR A 26 9.10 -15.43 -8.50
N GLU A 27 10.21 -15.48 -9.23
CA GLU A 27 10.98 -14.28 -9.57
C GLU A 27 10.10 -13.40 -10.45
N PHE A 28 9.23 -12.62 -9.81
CA PHE A 28 8.38 -11.68 -10.48
C PHE A 28 9.21 -10.41 -10.67
N ARG A 29 9.98 -10.37 -11.75
CA ARG A 29 10.61 -9.12 -12.21
C ARG A 29 9.54 -8.25 -12.84
N LEU A 30 8.92 -7.39 -12.05
CA LEU A 30 8.13 -6.31 -12.60
C LEU A 30 9.07 -5.20 -13.10
N PRO A 31 8.84 -4.69 -14.32
CA PRO A 31 9.69 -3.68 -14.92
C PRO A 31 9.65 -2.38 -14.12
N GLN A 32 10.82 -1.75 -14.04
CA GLN A 32 11.04 -0.45 -13.42
C GLN A 32 10.09 0.60 -14.00
N THR A 33 9.41 1.39 -13.16
CA THR A 33 8.83 2.66 -13.60
C THR A 33 9.97 3.63 -13.88
N ARG A 34 10.51 3.57 -15.10
CA ARG A 34 11.38 4.62 -15.65
C ARG A 34 10.57 5.92 -15.73
N ALA A 35 11.23 7.07 -15.54
CA ALA A 35 10.68 8.35 -15.95
C ALA A 35 10.31 8.28 -17.43
N ARG A 36 9.01 8.17 -17.73
CA ARG A 36 8.48 8.05 -19.10
C ARG A 36 8.28 9.45 -19.69
N PRO A 37 8.43 9.62 -21.01
CA PRO A 37 8.19 10.89 -21.68
C PRO A 37 6.73 11.37 -21.49
N LEU A 38 6.52 12.68 -21.62
CA LEU A 38 5.23 13.34 -21.40
C LEU A 38 4.12 12.71 -22.25
N LEU A 39 2.98 12.41 -21.61
CA LEU A 39 1.69 12.01 -22.18
C LEU A 39 1.55 10.57 -22.72
N GLU A 40 1.93 9.57 -21.92
CA GLU A 40 1.41 8.20 -22.11
C GLU A 40 0.68 7.69 -20.86
N ALA A 41 -0.45 7.04 -21.07
CA ALA A 41 -1.61 6.88 -20.18
C ALA A 41 -1.40 6.05 -18.88
N GLU A 42 -0.16 5.79 -18.47
CA GLU A 42 0.19 4.87 -17.36
C GLU A 42 0.82 5.62 -16.17
N ARG A 43 0.18 6.68 -15.69
CA ARG A 43 0.64 7.45 -14.52
C ARG A 43 -0.54 8.00 -13.73
N LEU A 44 -0.37 8.20 -12.43
CA LEU A 44 -1.37 8.87 -11.60
C LEU A 44 -1.25 10.40 -11.72
N TYR A 45 -2.38 11.07 -11.58
CA TYR A 45 -2.45 12.53 -11.48
C TYR A 45 -3.69 12.92 -10.68
N LEU A 46 -3.61 14.00 -9.89
CA LEU A 46 -4.78 14.50 -9.18
C LEU A 46 -5.81 15.02 -10.20
N GLY A 47 -7.06 14.60 -10.05
CA GLY A 47 -8.13 14.83 -11.02
C GLY A 47 -8.33 13.71 -12.06
N MET A 48 -7.55 12.62 -11.97
CA MET A 48 -7.78 11.42 -12.77
C MET A 48 -9.21 10.87 -12.57
N ARG A 49 -9.83 10.37 -13.64
CA ARG A 49 -11.15 9.73 -13.53
C ARG A 49 -11.04 8.40 -12.79
N ASP A 50 -12.04 8.06 -11.98
CA ASP A 50 -12.14 6.76 -11.32
C ASP A 50 -11.98 5.56 -12.28
N ILE A 51 -12.57 5.62 -13.49
CA ILE A 51 -12.42 4.58 -14.52
C ILE A 51 -10.97 4.44 -14.98
N GLU A 52 -10.26 5.56 -15.17
CA GLU A 52 -8.85 5.56 -15.59
C GLU A 52 -7.96 5.04 -14.45
N PHE A 53 -8.24 5.47 -13.22
CA PHE A 53 -7.54 4.99 -12.04
C PHE A 53 -7.73 3.48 -11.86
N ASN A 54 -8.97 2.98 -11.99
CA ASN A 54 -9.27 1.56 -11.91
C ASN A 54 -8.61 0.76 -13.04
N ASN A 55 -8.40 1.39 -14.21
CA ASN A 55 -7.62 0.76 -15.27
C ASN A 55 -6.13 0.70 -14.91
N TYR A 56 -5.57 1.80 -14.43
CA TYR A 56 -4.20 1.86 -13.94
C TYR A 56 -3.93 0.77 -12.90
N THR A 57 -4.71 0.73 -11.82
CA THR A 57 -4.50 -0.21 -10.72
C THR A 57 -4.58 -1.67 -11.17
N ARG A 58 -5.53 -1.99 -12.06
CA ARG A 58 -5.62 -3.33 -12.67
C ARG A 58 -4.39 -3.68 -13.49
N THR A 59 -3.89 -2.76 -14.32
CA THR A 59 -2.67 -2.99 -15.12
C THR A 59 -1.43 -3.17 -14.26
N GLN A 60 -1.38 -2.51 -13.11
CA GLN A 60 -0.29 -2.62 -12.13
C GLN A 60 -0.46 -3.79 -11.15
N GLY A 61 -1.53 -4.59 -11.30
CA GLY A 61 -1.81 -5.75 -10.45
C GLY A 61 -2.12 -5.38 -9.00
N TRP A 62 -2.77 -4.25 -8.76
CA TRP A 62 -3.23 -3.86 -7.43
C TRP A 62 -4.51 -4.62 -7.09
N ASP A 63 -4.54 -5.20 -5.89
CA ASP A 63 -5.69 -5.93 -5.39
C ASP A 63 -6.66 -4.99 -4.66
N VAL A 64 -7.96 -5.16 -4.92
CA VAL A 64 -9.02 -4.45 -4.20
C VAL A 64 -9.37 -5.24 -2.95
N LEU A 65 -9.18 -4.61 -1.79
CA LEU A 65 -9.47 -5.21 -0.48
C LEU A 65 -10.83 -4.79 0.07
N ASP A 66 -11.24 -3.55 -0.21
CA ASP A 66 -12.48 -2.98 0.31
C ASP A 66 -12.97 -1.81 -0.58
N GLN A 67 -14.25 -1.47 -0.50
CA GLN A 67 -14.85 -0.33 -1.19
C GLN A 67 -15.93 0.32 -0.32
N GLU A 68 -15.90 1.65 -0.24
CA GLU A 68 -16.87 2.42 0.53
C GLU A 68 -17.37 3.64 -0.26
N GLU A 69 -18.67 3.88 -0.22
CA GLU A 69 -19.32 5.05 -0.82
C GLU A 69 -20.10 5.82 0.25
N ARG A 70 -19.91 7.14 0.30
CA ARG A 70 -20.57 8.01 1.28
C ARG A 70 -21.32 9.16 0.58
N PRO A 71 -22.67 9.17 0.63
CA PRO A 71 -23.45 10.26 0.06
C PRO A 71 -23.49 11.45 1.04
N ARG A 72 -22.54 12.39 0.95
CA ARG A 72 -22.56 13.64 1.73
C ARG A 72 -22.05 14.81 0.88
N ARG A 73 -22.91 15.81 0.60
CA ARG A 73 -22.63 17.01 -0.25
C ARG A 73 -21.60 16.76 -1.36
N GLY A 74 -22.03 15.98 -2.36
CA GLY A 74 -21.18 15.46 -3.44
C GLY A 74 -20.79 14.02 -3.13
N SER A 75 -21.27 13.07 -3.93
CA SER A 75 -20.93 11.66 -3.74
C SER A 75 -19.41 11.49 -3.73
N ALA A 76 -18.92 10.95 -2.61
CA ALA A 76 -17.52 10.62 -2.43
C ALA A 76 -17.39 9.11 -2.27
N SER A 77 -16.35 8.54 -2.86
CA SER A 77 -16.07 7.11 -2.78
C SER A 77 -14.59 6.87 -2.51
N THR A 78 -14.31 5.68 -2.02
CA THR A 78 -12.95 5.23 -1.75
C THR A 78 -12.84 3.73 -1.93
N LEU A 79 -11.62 3.27 -2.18
CA LEU A 79 -11.23 1.86 -2.23
C LEU A 79 -10.14 1.65 -1.19
N LEU A 80 -10.00 0.44 -0.65
CA LEU A 80 -8.75 0.02 -0.04
C LEU A 80 -8.04 -0.91 -1.01
N LEU A 81 -6.81 -0.57 -1.35
CA LEU A 81 -6.02 -1.28 -2.34
C LEU A 81 -4.72 -1.75 -1.72
N GLN A 82 -4.29 -2.94 -2.13
CA GLN A 82 -2.92 -3.40 -1.92
C GLN A 82 -2.19 -3.29 -3.25
N PRO A 83 -1.19 -2.41 -3.38
CA PRO A 83 -0.36 -2.35 -4.57
C PRO A 83 0.29 -3.71 -4.86
N GLY A 84 0.34 -4.05 -6.14
CA GLY A 84 1.06 -5.20 -6.67
C GLY A 84 2.57 -4.94 -6.70
N GLY A 85 3.29 -5.67 -7.55
CA GLY A 85 4.75 -5.61 -7.55
C GLY A 85 5.36 -4.44 -8.33
N GLU A 86 4.72 -3.27 -8.34
CA GLU A 86 5.41 -2.05 -8.75
C GLU A 86 6.69 -1.90 -7.93
N ALA A 87 7.81 -1.70 -8.63
CA ALA A 87 9.12 -1.60 -8.02
C ALA A 87 9.93 -0.46 -8.65
N LEU A 88 10.49 0.41 -7.81
CA LEU A 88 11.42 1.45 -8.21
C LEU A 88 12.84 1.00 -8.00
N ASN A 89 13.69 1.24 -8.99
CA ASN A 89 15.13 1.15 -8.81
C ASN A 89 15.66 2.53 -8.51
N THR A 90 16.38 2.64 -7.41
CA THR A 90 17.06 3.87 -7.03
C THR A 90 18.46 3.91 -7.62
N GLU A 91 19.05 5.11 -7.70
CA GLU A 91 20.39 5.33 -8.24
C GLU A 91 21.48 4.57 -7.44
N ASP A 92 21.22 4.30 -6.17
CA ASP A 92 22.08 3.50 -5.28
C ASP A 92 21.86 1.98 -5.42
N GLY A 93 21.01 1.54 -6.36
CA GLY A 93 20.74 0.14 -6.65
C GLY A 93 19.75 -0.56 -5.72
N ALA A 94 19.17 0.17 -4.75
CA ALA A 94 18.09 -0.38 -3.93
C ALA A 94 16.78 -0.51 -4.74
N ILE A 95 15.97 -1.50 -4.36
CA ILE A 95 14.65 -1.72 -4.96
C ILE A 95 13.58 -1.36 -3.92
N ILE A 96 12.66 -0.48 -4.30
CA ILE A 96 11.54 -0.04 -3.45
C ILE A 96 10.27 -0.64 -4.01
N PHE A 97 9.59 -1.48 -3.24
CA PHE A 97 8.35 -2.12 -3.63
C PHE A 97 7.14 -1.33 -3.10
N ALA A 98 6.12 -1.16 -3.94
CA ALA A 98 4.86 -0.54 -3.53
C ALA A 98 4.05 -1.39 -2.54
N GLN A 99 4.29 -2.71 -2.48
CA GLN A 99 3.62 -3.67 -1.59
C GLN A 99 3.75 -3.34 -0.09
N GLY A 100 4.72 -2.51 0.29
CA GLY A 100 4.94 -2.07 1.68
C GLY A 100 3.85 -1.16 2.25
N VAL A 101 2.81 -0.80 1.48
CA VAL A 101 1.70 0.05 1.93
C VAL A 101 0.35 -0.47 1.44
N PHE A 102 -0.70 -0.15 2.18
CA PHE A 102 -2.05 -0.10 1.64
C PHE A 102 -2.36 1.30 1.17
N VAL A 103 -3.09 1.39 0.07
CA VAL A 103 -3.42 2.65 -0.59
C VAL A 103 -4.93 2.83 -0.62
N ARG A 104 -5.38 3.97 -0.12
CA ARG A 104 -6.78 4.37 -0.12
C ARG A 104 -6.97 5.61 -0.99
N PRO A 105 -7.34 5.49 -2.27
CA PRO A 105 -7.69 6.63 -3.11
C PRO A 105 -9.05 7.20 -2.70
N PHE A 106 -9.21 8.51 -2.79
CA PHE A 106 -10.45 9.20 -2.55
C PHE A 106 -10.93 9.90 -3.82
N PHE A 107 -12.20 9.69 -4.14
CA PHE A 107 -12.86 10.29 -5.29
C PHE A 107 -13.98 11.21 -4.84
N GLU A 108 -14.10 12.36 -5.50
CA GLU A 108 -15.30 13.21 -5.44
C GLU A 108 -15.74 13.51 -6.87
N LYS A 109 -17.03 13.35 -7.17
CA LYS A 109 -17.56 13.55 -8.54
C LYS A 109 -16.72 12.79 -9.58
N THR A 110 -16.41 11.53 -9.28
CA THR A 110 -15.62 10.60 -10.12
C THR A 110 -14.16 11.03 -10.40
N ARG A 111 -13.61 11.95 -9.61
CA ARG A 111 -12.24 12.47 -9.78
C ARG A 111 -11.39 12.17 -8.55
N LEU A 112 -10.18 11.64 -8.76
CA LEU A 112 -9.19 11.42 -7.72
C LEU A 112 -8.80 12.76 -7.08
N VAL A 113 -9.08 12.95 -5.80
CA VAL A 113 -8.76 14.20 -5.08
C VAL A 113 -7.63 14.03 -4.07
N GLY A 114 -7.32 12.79 -3.70
CA GLY A 114 -6.21 12.46 -2.84
C GLY A 114 -6.10 10.97 -2.58
N MET A 115 -5.04 10.60 -1.86
CA MET A 115 -4.75 9.23 -1.46
C MET A 115 -4.26 9.23 -0.02
N GLN A 116 -4.70 8.25 0.76
CA GLN A 116 -4.11 7.89 2.04
C GLN A 116 -3.25 6.64 1.84
N LEU A 117 -2.11 6.59 2.50
CA LEU A 117 -1.21 5.46 2.52
C LEU A 117 -0.99 5.06 3.97
N THR A 118 -1.12 3.77 4.24
CA THR A 118 -0.86 3.18 5.56
C THR A 118 0.12 2.03 5.39
N PRO A 119 1.02 1.80 6.35
CA PRO A 119 2.02 0.75 6.24
C PRO A 119 1.36 -0.63 6.19
N ASN A 120 1.82 -1.46 5.27
CA ASN A 120 1.59 -2.90 5.34
C ASN A 120 2.75 -3.52 6.12
N PHE A 121 2.60 -3.66 7.43
CA PHE A 121 3.66 -4.20 8.30
C PHE A 121 4.00 -5.67 7.99
N GLY A 122 3.09 -6.42 7.38
CA GLY A 122 3.39 -7.78 6.88
C GLY A 122 4.45 -7.78 5.78
N GLU A 123 4.56 -6.69 5.03
CA GLU A 123 5.53 -6.47 3.95
C GLU A 123 6.66 -5.51 4.38
N GLY A 124 6.81 -5.26 5.69
CA GLY A 124 7.89 -4.46 6.27
C GLY A 124 7.65 -2.95 6.39
N GLY A 125 6.58 -2.43 5.79
CA GLY A 125 6.31 -0.98 5.73
C GLY A 125 7.28 -0.22 4.81
N ILE A 126 7.12 1.11 4.71
CA ILE A 126 8.03 1.98 3.95
C ILE A 126 8.54 3.14 4.80
N SER A 127 9.78 3.56 4.54
CA SER A 127 10.36 4.78 5.13
C SER A 127 9.89 6.04 4.41
N LEU A 128 10.12 7.21 5.03
CA LEU A 128 9.83 8.50 4.41
C LEU A 128 10.50 8.67 3.05
N ARG A 129 11.79 8.31 2.91
CA ARG A 129 12.52 8.39 1.63
C ARG A 129 11.86 7.51 0.56
N GLN A 130 11.48 6.28 0.92
CA GLN A 130 10.83 5.36 -0.01
C GLN A 130 9.47 5.88 -0.48
N PHE A 131 8.69 6.44 0.44
CA PHE A 131 7.42 7.07 0.12
C PHE A 131 7.57 8.26 -0.83
N GLN A 132 8.55 9.14 -0.61
CA GLN A 132 8.81 10.27 -1.51
C GLN A 132 9.10 9.81 -2.94
N LEU A 133 9.91 8.76 -3.08
CA LEU A 133 10.26 8.18 -4.38
C LEU A 133 9.04 7.53 -5.04
N LEU A 134 8.25 6.76 -4.30
CA LEU A 134 6.99 6.17 -4.79
C LEU A 134 5.99 7.24 -5.21
N ALA A 135 5.75 8.25 -4.38
CA ALA A 135 4.85 9.35 -4.67
C ALA A 135 5.26 10.11 -5.94
N ARG A 136 6.57 10.39 -6.10
CA ARG A 136 7.09 11.03 -7.31
C ARG A 136 6.95 10.15 -8.54
N ALA A 137 7.19 8.84 -8.42
CA ALA A 137 7.05 7.93 -9.55
C ALA A 137 5.59 7.78 -10.00
N TRP A 138 4.66 7.72 -9.06
CA TRP A 138 3.23 7.65 -9.37
C TRP A 138 2.70 8.94 -9.98
N PHE A 139 3.12 10.09 -9.45
CA PHE A 139 2.68 11.41 -9.87
C PHE A 139 3.87 12.21 -10.38
N PRO A 140 4.39 11.98 -11.59
CA PRO A 140 5.64 12.58 -12.06
C PRO A 140 5.54 14.06 -12.45
N ASP A 141 4.35 14.58 -12.75
CA ASP A 141 4.18 15.97 -13.22
C ASP A 141 3.55 16.89 -12.17
N ASP A 142 2.99 16.34 -11.09
CA ASP A 142 2.24 17.12 -10.11
C ASP A 142 3.16 17.73 -9.07
N ARG A 143 2.90 18.99 -8.71
CA ARG A 143 3.37 19.52 -7.43
C ARG A 143 2.54 18.88 -6.32
N LEU A 144 3.15 17.98 -5.56
CA LEU A 144 2.46 17.24 -4.51
C LEU A 144 2.57 17.98 -3.18
N VAL A 145 1.40 18.23 -2.57
CA VAL A 145 1.31 18.57 -1.15
C VAL A 145 0.98 17.30 -0.40
N MET A 146 1.94 16.85 0.40
CA MET A 146 1.83 15.63 1.20
C MET A 146 1.85 15.96 2.68
N ARG A 147 1.24 15.08 3.47
CA ARG A 147 1.29 15.11 4.92
C ARG A 147 1.60 13.71 5.41
N TYR A 148 2.51 13.56 6.37
CA TYR A 148 2.90 12.24 6.86
C TYR A 148 3.09 12.21 8.37
N GLN A 149 2.97 11.02 8.97
CA GLN A 149 3.26 10.72 10.36
C GLN A 149 4.42 9.71 10.41
N ILE A 150 5.42 10.00 11.23
CA ILE A 150 6.51 9.08 11.59
C ILE A 150 6.57 8.96 13.11
N LEU A 151 7.02 7.82 13.62
CA LEU A 151 7.31 7.68 15.05
C LEU A 151 8.60 8.48 15.38
N PRO A 152 8.58 9.39 16.36
CA PRO A 152 9.75 10.23 16.67
C PRO A 152 11.01 9.45 17.06
N GLU A 153 10.83 8.28 17.67
CA GLU A 153 11.92 7.43 18.17
C GLU A 153 12.39 6.40 17.13
N ASP A 154 11.74 6.33 15.97
CA ASP A 154 12.06 5.34 14.95
C ASP A 154 13.24 5.81 14.08
N SER A 155 14.41 5.21 14.33
CA SER A 155 15.61 5.43 13.51
C SER A 155 15.43 5.05 12.04
N SER A 156 14.47 4.18 11.73
CA SER A 156 14.14 3.78 10.35
C SER A 156 13.14 4.71 9.65
N GLN A 157 12.61 5.72 10.37
CA GLN A 157 11.66 6.72 9.86
C GLN A 157 10.49 6.11 9.07
N LYS A 158 9.92 5.02 9.59
CA LYS A 158 8.78 4.37 8.95
C LYS A 158 7.55 5.25 9.04
N ILE A 159 6.83 5.29 7.93
CA ILE A 159 5.56 6.00 7.85
C ILE A 159 4.50 5.20 8.61
N VAL A 160 3.82 5.89 9.52
CA VAL A 160 2.61 5.40 10.20
C VAL A 160 1.38 5.69 9.36
N GLU A 161 1.34 6.86 8.74
CA GLU A 161 0.28 7.28 7.84
C GLU A 161 0.80 8.40 6.94
N ALA A 162 0.42 8.39 5.66
CA ALA A 162 0.68 9.49 4.76
C ALA A 162 -0.54 9.83 3.91
N VAL A 163 -0.62 11.08 3.48
CA VAL A 163 -1.70 11.63 2.67
C VAL A 163 -1.09 12.43 1.54
N ILE A 164 -1.54 12.15 0.31
CA ILE A 164 -1.26 12.93 -0.90
C ILE A 164 -2.54 13.66 -1.28
N GLY A 165 -2.47 14.98 -1.51
CA GLY A 165 -3.63 15.77 -1.91
C GLY A 165 -4.65 15.98 -0.79
N ARG A 166 -5.95 15.97 -1.13
CA ARG A 166 -7.05 16.27 -0.21
C ARG A 166 -7.87 15.03 0.13
N ILE A 167 -8.35 15.02 1.36
CA ILE A 167 -9.27 14.02 1.88
C ILE A 167 -10.68 14.63 1.89
N PRO A 168 -11.68 13.97 1.28
CA PRO A 168 -13.07 14.43 1.36
C PRO A 168 -13.56 14.52 2.80
N GLU A 169 -14.42 15.50 3.08
CA GLU A 169 -15.00 15.69 4.41
C GLU A 169 -15.70 14.42 4.91
N ALA A 170 -16.34 13.70 3.99
CA ALA A 170 -17.07 12.49 4.26
C ALA A 170 -16.20 11.36 4.84
N PHE A 171 -14.87 11.41 4.67
CA PHE A 171 -13.93 10.36 5.07
C PHE A 171 -12.86 10.84 6.07
N ARG A 172 -13.04 11.99 6.72
CA ARG A 172 -12.04 12.51 7.69
C ARG A 172 -11.78 11.56 8.86
N ASP A 173 -12.77 10.78 9.25
CA ASP A 173 -12.71 9.73 10.29
C ASP A 173 -11.76 8.58 9.95
N LEU A 174 -11.35 8.43 8.69
CA LEU A 174 -10.42 7.38 8.28
C LEU A 174 -8.94 7.72 8.55
N ILE A 175 -8.64 8.96 8.95
CA ILE A 175 -7.27 9.51 8.98
C ILE A 175 -6.91 10.04 10.36
N GLY A 176 -5.63 9.96 10.72
CA GLY A 176 -5.13 10.52 11.96
C GLY A 176 -5.63 9.75 13.18
N LYS A 177 -5.79 8.43 13.04
CA LYS A 177 -6.20 7.55 14.14
C LYS A 177 -5.14 7.44 15.23
N THR A 178 -3.91 7.86 14.93
CA THR A 178 -2.81 7.96 15.90
C THR A 178 -2.69 9.40 16.41
N PRO A 179 -2.22 9.60 17.66
CA PRO A 179 -2.03 10.94 18.22
C PRO A 179 -0.81 11.67 17.65
N ILE A 180 -0.08 11.07 16.69
CA ILE A 180 1.13 11.64 16.12
C ILE A 180 0.76 12.81 15.20
N PRO A 181 1.44 13.97 15.27
CA PRO A 181 1.14 15.07 14.38
C PRO A 181 1.51 14.75 12.93
N PHE A 182 0.74 15.29 12.00
CA PHE A 182 1.11 15.27 10.58
C PHE A 182 2.17 16.35 10.30
N HIS A 183 3.23 15.95 9.62
CA HIS A 183 4.25 16.84 9.08
C HIS A 183 3.99 17.12 7.60
N PRO A 184 4.02 18.39 7.16
CA PRO A 184 3.87 18.73 5.75
C PRO A 184 5.15 18.43 4.95
N LEU A 185 4.98 18.08 3.69
CA LEU A 185 6.06 17.94 2.72
C LEU A 185 5.56 18.35 1.34
N VAL A 186 6.37 19.13 0.63
CA VAL A 186 6.08 19.51 -0.76
C VAL A 186 7.10 18.83 -1.67
N LEU A 187 6.61 18.07 -2.65
CA LEU A 187 7.44 17.56 -3.75
C LEU A 187 7.11 18.36 -5.00
N ASN A 188 8.13 19.00 -5.57
CA ASN A 188 8.02 19.63 -6.87
C ASN A 188 8.11 18.54 -7.98
N PRO A 189 7.64 18.86 -9.20
CA PRO A 189 7.85 18.00 -10.36
C PRO A 189 9.32 17.63 -10.56
#